data_AF-A0A9W4JMQ5-F1
#
_entry.id   AF-A0A9W4JMQ5-F1
#
_cell.length_a   1.000
_cell.length_b   1.000
_cell.length_c   1.000
_cell.angle_alpha   90.00
_cell.angle_beta   90.00
_cell.angle_gamma   90.00
#
_symmetry.space_group_name_H-M   'P 1'
#
loop_
_entity.id
_entity.type
_entity.pdbx_description
1 polymer ?
#
loop_
_entity_poly.entity_id
_entity_poly.type
_entity_poly.pdbx_seq_one_letter_code
_entity_poly.pdbx_strand_id
1 'polypeptide(L)'
;MVSCEAGGFVFASPLALRVKKPLALIRDDGKVPPPTYSVSKVASHILDPLHSKETKIELERNAISKGASVVVVDDVLASGRTMCAMLRLLEKAHVRMKDVSVFVVAEFPLHAGRRYLHQCGLGKVNIQCLLVFDGA
;
A
#
# COMPACT_ATOMS: atom_id res chain seq x y z
N MET A 1 11.76 0.13 -2.05
CA MET A 1 10.38 0.04 -2.58
C MET A 1 9.58 -0.86 -1.67
N VAL A 2 8.26 -0.64 -1.59
CA VAL A 2 7.35 -1.43 -0.76
C VAL A 2 6.11 -1.76 -1.60
N SER A 3 5.59 -2.97 -1.49
CA SER A 3 4.37 -3.39 -2.20
C SER A 3 3.56 -4.35 -1.32
N CYS A 4 2.25 -4.40 -1.52
CA CYS A 4 1.36 -5.40 -0.92
C CYS A 4 1.07 -6.52 -1.91
N GLU A 5 0.80 -7.73 -1.40
CA GLU A 5 0.34 -8.84 -2.24
C GLU A 5 -1.09 -8.61 -2.76
N ALA A 6 -1.47 -9.21 -3.90
CA ALA A 6 -0.60 -9.89 -4.87
C ALA A 6 -0.31 -9.03 -6.10
N GLY A 7 -1.26 -8.19 -6.53
CA GLY A 7 -1.19 -7.42 -7.78
C GLY A 7 0.01 -6.46 -7.83
N GLY A 8 0.28 -5.73 -6.75
CA GLY A 8 1.42 -4.82 -6.68
C GLY A 8 2.78 -5.50 -6.91
N PHE A 9 2.95 -6.78 -6.55
CA PHE A 9 4.23 -7.49 -6.73
C PHE A 9 4.62 -7.63 -8.19
N VAL A 10 3.65 -7.73 -9.09
CA VAL A 10 3.86 -7.84 -10.54
C VAL A 10 4.60 -6.61 -11.08
N PHE A 11 4.33 -5.43 -10.52
CA PHE A 11 4.94 -4.18 -10.95
C PHE A 11 6.17 -3.82 -10.11
N ALA A 12 6.10 -4.00 -8.79
CA ALA A 12 7.16 -3.60 -7.88
C ALA A 12 8.46 -4.39 -8.08
N SER A 13 8.35 -5.71 -8.34
CA SER A 13 9.51 -6.61 -8.47
C SER A 13 10.41 -6.27 -9.67
N PRO A 14 9.90 -6.22 -10.92
CA PRO A 14 10.73 -5.82 -12.07
C PRO A 14 11.21 -4.36 -11.97
N LEU A 15 10.40 -3.47 -11.38
CA LEU A 15 10.79 -2.07 -11.19
C LEU A 15 11.98 -1.95 -10.23
N ALA A 16 11.91 -2.59 -9.06
CA ALA A 16 12.97 -2.61 -8.06
C ALA A 16 14.28 -3.17 -8.61
N LEU A 17 14.20 -4.26 -9.38
CA LEU A 17 15.35 -4.85 -10.08
C LEU A 17 15.96 -3.86 -11.08
N ARG A 18 15.13 -3.23 -11.92
CA ARG A 18 15.59 -2.28 -12.95
C ARG A 18 16.29 -1.06 -12.35
N VAL A 19 15.79 -0.52 -11.23
CA VAL A 19 16.40 0.64 -10.56
C VAL A 19 17.46 0.28 -9.52
N LYS A 20 17.74 -1.02 -9.34
CA LYS A 20 18.69 -1.55 -8.34
C LYS A 20 18.40 -1.04 -6.93
N LYS A 21 17.14 -1.10 -6.51
CA LYS A 21 16.70 -0.74 -5.15
C LYS A 21 16.08 -1.95 -4.45
N PRO A 22 16.20 -2.06 -3.12
CA PRO A 22 15.59 -3.15 -2.39
C PRO A 22 14.06 -3.06 -2.47
N LEU A 23 13.41 -4.23 -2.45
CA LEU A 23 11.96 -4.38 -2.37
C LEU A 23 11.60 -5.06 -1.05
N ALA A 24 10.83 -4.37 -0.22
CA ALA A 24 10.21 -4.93 0.97
C ALA A 24 8.77 -5.35 0.64
N LEU A 25 8.38 -6.54 1.12
CA LEU A 25 7.08 -7.13 0.83
C LEU A 25 6.16 -6.99 2.03
N ILE A 26 4.95 -6.52 1.77
CA ILE A 26 3.82 -6.57 2.71
C ILE A 26 2.95 -7.76 2.31
N ARG A 27 2.66 -8.64 3.27
CA ARG A 27 1.85 -9.85 3.03
C ARG A 27 0.75 -9.98 4.08
N ASP A 28 -0.27 -10.77 3.80
CA ASP A 28 -1.29 -11.13 4.76
C ASP A 28 -0.70 -11.91 5.96
N ASP A 29 -1.42 -11.86 7.07
CA ASP A 29 -1.09 -12.50 8.35
C ASP A 29 -0.57 -13.93 8.22
N GLY A 30 0.54 -14.22 8.89
CA GLY A 30 1.15 -15.55 8.95
C GLY A 30 2.01 -15.93 7.74
N LYS A 31 2.13 -15.05 6.74
CA LYS A 31 3.00 -15.27 5.56
C LYS A 31 4.39 -14.64 5.70
N VAL A 32 4.65 -13.89 6.77
CA VAL A 32 5.94 -13.26 7.05
C VAL A 32 6.51 -13.84 8.35
N PRO A 33 7.77 -14.30 8.38
CA PRO A 33 8.39 -14.79 9.61
C PRO A 33 8.48 -13.68 10.68
N PRO A 34 8.13 -13.96 11.95
CA PRO A 34 8.28 -13.00 13.03
C PRO A 34 9.77 -12.68 13.30
N PRO A 35 10.11 -11.44 13.72
CA PRO A 35 9.19 -10.39 14.16
C PRO A 35 8.67 -9.48 13.03
N THR A 36 7.37 -9.16 13.09
CA THR A 36 6.67 -8.31 12.11
C THR A 36 6.10 -7.04 12.75
N TYR A 37 5.95 -6.00 11.95
CA TYR A 37 4.94 -4.96 12.16
C TYR A 37 3.63 -5.44 11.54
N SER A 38 2.50 -5.14 12.17
CA SER A 38 1.18 -5.50 11.63
C SER A 38 0.11 -4.42 11.86
N VAL A 39 -0.84 -4.35 10.93
CA VAL A 39 -2.03 -3.51 11.01
C VAL A 39 -3.23 -4.24 10.42
N SER A 40 -4.44 -3.89 10.89
CA SER A 40 -5.68 -4.34 10.26
C SER A 40 -5.83 -3.77 8.85
N LYS A 41 -6.34 -4.59 7.95
CA LYS A 41 -6.76 -4.25 6.59
C LYS A 41 -8.19 -4.74 6.42
N VAL A 42 -9.08 -3.82 6.05
CA VAL A 42 -10.42 -4.18 5.61
C VAL A 42 -10.35 -4.48 4.12
N ALA A 43 -10.91 -5.62 3.70
CA ALA A 43 -10.97 -5.98 2.29
C ALA A 43 -11.55 -4.83 1.45
N SER A 44 -10.91 -4.56 0.31
CA SER A 44 -11.31 -3.52 -0.66
C SER A 44 -12.23 -4.07 -1.76
N HIS A 45 -12.53 -5.37 -1.75
CA HIS A 45 -13.48 -5.93 -2.70
C HIS A 45 -14.84 -5.28 -2.46
N ILE A 46 -15.52 -4.90 -3.55
CA ILE A 46 -16.89 -4.41 -3.58
C ILE A 46 -17.83 -5.58 -3.29
N LEU A 47 -17.59 -6.30 -2.20
CA LEU A 47 -18.51 -7.29 -1.67
C LEU A 47 -19.15 -6.68 -0.43
N ASP A 48 -20.42 -7.02 -0.27
CA ASP A 48 -21.34 -6.58 0.78
C ASP A 48 -20.61 -6.27 2.12
N PRO A 49 -20.85 -5.11 2.76
CA PRO A 49 -20.28 -4.80 4.07
C PRO A 49 -20.44 -5.91 5.12
N LEU A 50 -21.43 -6.79 4.99
CA LEU A 50 -21.61 -7.96 5.87
C LEU A 50 -20.53 -9.03 5.72
N HIS A 51 -19.81 -9.06 4.59
CA HIS A 51 -18.81 -10.08 4.24
C HIS A 51 -17.39 -9.53 4.17
N SER A 52 -17.16 -8.26 4.55
CA SER A 52 -15.81 -7.71 4.60
C SER A 52 -15.03 -8.36 5.75
N LYS A 53 -14.30 -9.43 5.43
CA LYS A 53 -13.37 -10.07 6.35
C LYS A 53 -12.23 -9.09 6.65
N GLU A 54 -12.11 -8.70 7.91
CA GLU A 54 -10.93 -7.97 8.39
C GLU A 54 -9.76 -8.95 8.40
N THR A 55 -8.68 -8.60 7.72
CA THR A 55 -7.42 -9.33 7.74
C THR A 55 -6.33 -8.45 8.33
N LYS A 56 -5.15 -9.01 8.59
CA LYS A 56 -3.97 -8.22 8.93
C LYS A 56 -2.97 -8.30 7.79
N ILE A 57 -2.24 -7.21 7.61
CA ILE A 57 -1.06 -7.18 6.76
C ILE A 57 0.19 -6.98 7.62
N GLU A 58 1.27 -7.60 7.20
CA GLU A 58 2.52 -7.72 7.92
C GLU A 58 3.71 -7.26 7.09
N LEU A 59 4.68 -6.65 7.77
CA LEU A 59 5.97 -6.24 7.23
C LEU A 59 7.07 -6.68 8.21
N GLU A 60 8.14 -7.31 7.70
CA GLU A 60 9.27 -7.71 8.54
C GLU A 60 9.92 -6.48 9.20
N ARG A 61 10.27 -6.58 10.50
CA ARG A 61 10.75 -5.42 11.29
C ARG A 61 12.00 -4.73 10.73
N ASN A 62 12.87 -5.45 10.03
CA ASN A 62 14.12 -4.92 9.50
C ASN A 62 14.05 -4.65 7.98
N ALA A 63 12.87 -4.74 7.37
CA ALA A 63 12.71 -4.59 5.92
C ALA A 63 13.00 -3.16 5.42
N ILE A 64 12.89 -2.15 6.29
CA ILE A 64 13.08 -0.74 5.94
C ILE A 64 14.10 -0.11 6.88
N SER A 65 15.16 0.47 6.33
CA SER A 65 16.16 1.20 7.10
C SER A 65 15.57 2.50 7.67
N LYS A 66 15.96 2.86 8.89
CA LYS A 66 15.54 4.12 9.53
C LYS A 66 15.92 5.32 8.65
N GLY A 67 14.96 6.24 8.46
CA GLY A 67 15.16 7.44 7.66
C GLY A 67 15.15 7.23 6.15
N ALA A 68 14.87 6.02 5.66
CA ALA A 68 14.76 5.75 4.24
C ALA A 68 13.54 6.44 3.61
N SER A 69 13.70 6.97 2.40
CA SER A 69 12.59 7.32 1.53
C SER A 69 11.99 6.07 0.91
N VAL A 70 10.67 5.99 0.91
CA VAL A 70 9.92 4.80 0.49
C VAL A 70 9.06 5.15 -0.71
N VAL A 71 9.18 4.35 -1.76
CA VAL A 71 8.21 4.31 -2.86
C VAL A 71 7.32 3.10 -2.65
N VAL A 72 6.05 3.35 -2.42
CA VAL A 72 4.98 2.35 -2.43
C VAL A 72 4.55 2.13 -3.86
N VAL A 73 4.48 0.88 -4.29
CA VAL A 73 4.00 0.48 -5.61
C VAL A 73 2.81 -0.43 -5.43
N ASP A 74 1.70 -0.14 -6.12
CA ASP A 74 0.51 -0.98 -6.14
C ASP A 74 -0.08 -1.05 -7.55
N ASP A 75 -0.92 -2.04 -7.82
CA ASP A 75 -1.58 -2.14 -9.12
C ASP A 75 -2.74 -1.14 -9.23
N VAL A 76 -3.63 -1.10 -8.23
CA VAL A 76 -4.89 -0.35 -8.32
C VAL A 76 -5.17 0.50 -7.09
N LEU A 77 -5.50 1.78 -7.31
CA LEU A 77 -6.16 2.63 -6.32
C LEU A 77 -7.67 2.71 -6.59
N ALA A 78 -8.45 1.93 -5.81
CA ALA A 78 -9.91 1.96 -5.81
C ALA A 78 -10.47 2.63 -4.54
N SER A 79 -10.87 1.86 -3.53
CA SER A 79 -11.45 2.38 -2.27
C SER A 79 -10.46 3.10 -1.36
N GLY A 80 -9.15 2.94 -1.59
CA GLY A 80 -8.08 3.48 -0.74
C GLY A 80 -7.84 2.71 0.57
N ARG A 81 -8.64 1.68 0.91
CA ARG A 81 -8.49 0.91 2.16
C ARG A 81 -7.16 0.15 2.26
N THR A 82 -6.77 -0.54 1.19
CA THR A 82 -5.47 -1.24 1.13
C THR A 82 -4.32 -0.26 1.27
N MET A 83 -4.34 0.82 0.48
CA MET A 83 -3.32 1.86 0.53
C MET A 83 -3.21 2.50 1.93
N CYS A 84 -4.35 2.79 2.57
CA CYS A 84 -4.38 3.30 3.93
C CYS A 84 -3.69 2.34 4.92
N ALA A 85 -4.03 1.04 4.86
CA ALA A 85 -3.39 0.04 5.71
C ALA A 85 -1.87 -0.01 5.47
N MET A 86 -1.42 0.01 4.22
CA MET A 86 0.02 0.03 3.90
C MET A 86 0.72 1.27 4.47
N LEU A 87 0.13 2.46 4.32
CA LEU A 87 0.70 3.70 4.86
C LEU A 87 0.74 3.70 6.40
N ARG A 88 -0.30 3.18 7.07
CA ARG A 88 -0.30 2.99 8.53
C ARG A 88 0.76 1.99 8.99
N LEU A 89 0.99 0.93 8.21
CA LEU A 89 2.04 -0.04 8.49
C LEU A 89 3.43 0.61 8.40
N LEU A 90 3.63 1.49 7.41
CA LEU A 90 4.85 2.27 7.26
C LEU A 90 5.05 3.28 8.40
N GLU A 91 3.98 3.93 8.89
CA GLU A 91 4.05 4.76 10.10
C GLU A 91 4.50 3.94 11.33
N LYS A 92 3.95 2.73 11.52
CA LYS A 92 4.39 1.81 12.58
C LYS A 92 5.84 1.36 12.42
N ALA A 93 6.31 1.22 11.18
CA ALA A 93 7.70 0.96 10.84
C ALA A 93 8.60 2.22 10.92
N HIS A 94 8.10 3.31 11.53
CA HIS A 94 8.81 4.57 11.74
C HIS A 94 9.23 5.31 10.46
N VAL A 95 8.54 5.07 9.35
CA VAL A 95 8.70 5.85 8.12
C VAL A 95 7.86 7.12 8.21
N ARG A 96 8.46 8.28 7.95
CA ARG A 96 7.72 9.55 7.96
C ARG A 96 6.93 9.68 6.67
N MET A 97 5.63 10.02 6.74
CA MET A 97 4.76 10.11 5.56
C MET A 97 5.24 11.11 4.49
N LYS A 98 6.02 12.14 4.87
CA LYS A 98 6.66 13.06 3.92
C LYS A 98 7.75 12.42 3.05
N ASP A 99 8.31 11.31 3.50
CA ASP A 99 9.34 10.54 2.78
C ASP A 99 8.71 9.37 2.00
N VAL A 100 7.38 9.28 1.96
CA VAL A 100 6.63 8.27 1.22
C VAL A 100 6.07 8.86 -0.07
N SER A 101 6.33 8.18 -1.18
CA SER A 101 5.68 8.41 -2.47
C SER A 101 4.90 7.15 -2.86
N VAL A 102 3.76 7.31 -3.50
CA VAL A 102 2.94 6.20 -3.98
C VAL A 102 2.87 6.25 -5.51
N PHE A 103 3.11 5.11 -6.14
CA PHE A 103 2.92 4.90 -7.57
C PHE A 103 1.91 3.76 -7.77
N VAL A 104 0.82 4.03 -8.46
CA VAL A 104 -0.17 3.01 -8.83
C VAL A 104 -0.34 2.93 -10.33
N VAL A 105 -0.65 1.74 -10.85
CA VAL A 105 -0.82 1.54 -12.29
C VAL A 105 -2.15 2.12 -12.75
N ALA A 106 -3.24 1.84 -12.05
CA ALA A 106 -4.56 2.34 -12.40
C ALA A 106 -5.26 2.97 -11.18
N GLU A 107 -5.94 4.08 -11.40
CA GLU A 107 -6.85 4.68 -10.43
C GLU A 107 -8.29 4.65 -10.96
N PHE A 108 -9.23 4.37 -10.05
CA PHE A 108 -10.67 4.43 -10.29
C PHE A 108 -11.31 5.47 -9.37
N PRO A 109 -11.35 6.76 -9.77
CA PRO A 109 -11.81 7.85 -8.91
C PRO A 109 -13.25 7.70 -8.41
N LEU A 110 -14.11 6.97 -9.15
CA LEU A 110 -15.48 6.63 -8.76
C LEU A 110 -15.56 6.02 -7.35
N HIS A 111 -14.54 5.27 -6.93
CA HIS A 111 -14.48 4.64 -5.60
C HIS A 111 -13.91 5.54 -4.50
N ALA A 112 -13.62 6.81 -4.81
CA ALA A 112 -13.23 7.84 -3.86
C ALA A 112 -11.99 7.52 -2.99
N GLY A 113 -11.06 6.70 -3.49
CA GLY A 113 -9.88 6.26 -2.72
C GLY A 113 -9.02 7.39 -2.18
N ARG A 114 -8.75 8.43 -2.98
CA ARG A 114 -8.03 9.63 -2.51
C ARG A 114 -8.78 10.33 -1.37
N ARG A 115 -10.10 10.48 -1.49
CA ARG A 115 -10.95 11.09 -0.45
C ARG A 115 -10.87 10.31 0.85
N TYR A 116 -10.90 8.98 0.78
CA TYR A 116 -10.72 8.13 1.95
C TYR A 116 -9.35 8.35 2.61
N LEU A 117 -8.26 8.42 1.82
CA LEU A 117 -6.92 8.72 2.35
C LEU A 117 -6.85 10.10 3.01
N HIS A 118 -7.53 11.12 2.46
CA HIS A 118 -7.67 12.43 3.11
C HIS A 118 -8.37 12.32 4.47
N GLN A 119 -9.48 11.58 4.56
CA GLN A 119 -10.21 11.36 5.82
C GLN A 119 -9.37 10.61 6.86
N CYS A 120 -8.47 9.73 6.42
CA CYS A 120 -7.51 9.07 7.30
C CYS A 120 -6.32 9.97 7.71
N GLY A 121 -6.26 11.23 7.27
CA GLY A 121 -5.13 12.13 7.54
C GLY A 121 -3.88 11.86 6.68
N LEU A 122 -4.01 11.03 5.65
CA LEU A 122 -2.93 10.60 4.75
C LEU A 122 -2.95 11.34 3.39
N GLY A 123 -3.84 12.31 3.22
CA GLY A 123 -4.03 13.03 1.96
C GLY A 123 -2.87 13.93 1.51
N LYS A 124 -1.81 14.07 2.31
CA LYS A 124 -0.59 14.80 1.92
C LYS A 124 0.44 13.90 1.21
N VAL A 125 0.23 12.58 1.22
CA VAL A 125 1.12 11.64 0.53
C VAL A 125 1.00 11.87 -0.97
N ASN A 126 2.14 11.98 -1.66
CA ASN A 126 2.17 12.14 -3.11
C ASN A 126 1.77 10.81 -3.78
N ILE A 127 0.67 10.82 -4.55
CA ILE A 127 0.15 9.65 -5.25
C ILE A 127 0.13 9.93 -6.75
N GLN A 128 0.97 9.20 -7.49
CA GLN A 128 1.04 9.21 -8.95
C GLN A 128 0.36 7.96 -9.51
N CYS A 129 -0.39 8.15 -10.59
CA CYS A 129 -1.12 7.08 -11.28
C CYS A 129 -0.68 7.06 -12.74
N LEU A 130 -0.45 5.88 -13.30
CA LEU A 130 -0.13 5.74 -14.72
C LEU A 130 -1.39 5.89 -15.60
N LEU A 131 -2.50 5.32 -15.15
CA LEU A 131 -3.81 5.36 -15.82
C LEU A 131 -4.87 5.84 -14.83
N VAL A 132 -5.82 6.64 -15.31
CA VAL A 132 -7.00 7.07 -14.53
C VAL A 132 -8.24 6.73 -15.35
N PHE A 133 -9.14 5.96 -14.75
CA PHE A 133 -10.39 5.52 -15.36
C PHE A 133 -11.56 6.25 -14.71
N ASP A 134 -12.01 7.34 -15.33
CA ASP A 134 -13.05 8.24 -14.78
C ASP A 134 -14.49 7.69 -14.88
N GLY A 135 -14.66 6.49 -15.44
CA GLY A 135 -15.98 5.93 -15.78
C GLY A 135 -16.49 6.53 -17.09
N ALA A 136 -16.94 5.68 -18.01
CA ALA A 136 -17.69 6.09 -19.20
C ALA A 136 -19.19 6.13 -18.88
#